data_AF-A0A5M7B9Y7-F1
#
_entry.id   AF-A0A5M7B9Y7-F1
#
_cell.length_a   1.000
_cell.length_b   1.000
_cell.length_c   1.000
_cell.angle_alpha   90.00
_cell.angle_beta   90.00
_cell.angle_gamma   90.00
#
_symmetry.space_group_name_H-M   'P 1'
#
loop_
_entity.id
_entity.type
_entity.pdbx_description
1 polymer ?
#
loop_
_entity_poly.entity_id
_entity_poly.type
_entity_poly.pdbx_seq_one_letter_code
_entity_poly.pdbx_strand_id
1 'polypeptide(L)'
;MRKFINLSAIESRGLDIVIYNNARQLRKDAILLAETNKSYSSATSLLILSSEEVIKATLVFLHSQGYKVYLIKGAKRFFSDHKIRHEVAQLVEVGSSLMETITIWEEQREKPLFKTKVKWLDWGLNGLNDLVKSVQPLVDSGKRIEKLQEFNDLKNQGLYVNYKDKLLTPQFQIDADEYTTVKNIVERTFKFYKSLRLLYHPSIEKHLSKKKIMKVREDLELLINDAFKDFEFNNNRKSYE
;
A
#
# COMPACT_ATOMS: atom_id res chain seq x y z
N MET A 1 14.65 -10.84 -25.07
CA MET A 1 14.45 -9.83 -24.01
C MET A 1 14.33 -10.53 -22.66
N ARG A 2 14.91 -9.99 -21.56
CA ARG A 2 14.60 -10.47 -20.20
C ARG A 2 13.21 -9.98 -19.78
N LYS A 3 12.44 -10.77 -19.02
CA LYS A 3 11.17 -10.32 -18.42
C LYS A 3 11.47 -9.44 -17.21
N PHE A 4 10.67 -8.39 -16.98
CA PHE A 4 10.86 -7.40 -15.90
C PHE A 4 11.00 -8.03 -14.50
N ILE A 5 10.25 -9.10 -14.22
CA ILE A 5 10.30 -9.82 -12.94
C ILE A 5 11.51 -10.77 -12.78
N ASN A 6 12.37 -10.86 -13.80
CA ASN A 6 13.63 -11.60 -13.76
C ASN A 6 14.84 -10.64 -13.65
N LEU A 7 14.62 -9.34 -13.43
CA LEU A 7 15.68 -8.37 -13.17
C LEU A 7 16.21 -8.53 -11.74
N SER A 8 17.53 -8.44 -11.58
CA SER A 8 18.17 -8.35 -10.26
C SER A 8 17.83 -7.03 -9.55
N ALA A 9 18.15 -6.96 -8.25
CA ALA A 9 18.04 -5.73 -7.47
C ALA A 9 18.84 -4.57 -8.11
N ILE A 10 20.03 -4.86 -8.64
CA ILE A 10 20.90 -3.86 -9.29
C ILE A 10 20.27 -3.35 -10.59
N GLU A 11 19.79 -4.27 -11.45
CA GLU A 11 19.09 -3.93 -12.71
C GLU A 11 17.78 -3.15 -12.48
N SER A 12 17.20 -3.20 -11.28
CA SER A 12 15.91 -2.57 -10.96
C SER A 12 16.01 -1.17 -10.35
N ARG A 13 17.22 -0.67 -10.08
CA ARG A 13 17.46 0.65 -9.46
C ARG A 13 16.96 1.78 -10.38
N GLY A 14 16.09 2.64 -9.87
CA GLY A 14 15.58 3.81 -10.59
C GLY A 14 14.39 3.53 -11.52
N LEU A 15 14.05 2.26 -11.79
CA LEU A 15 12.86 1.91 -12.59
C LEU A 15 11.55 2.30 -11.88
N ASP A 16 11.58 2.41 -10.56
CA ASP A 16 10.51 2.94 -9.71
C ASP A 16 10.13 4.39 -10.06
N ILE A 17 11.08 5.21 -10.53
CA ILE A 17 10.90 6.64 -10.76
C ILE A 17 9.91 6.90 -11.91
N VAL A 18 10.00 6.14 -13.00
CA VAL A 18 9.11 6.29 -14.18
C VAL A 18 7.68 5.90 -13.81
N ILE A 19 7.53 4.78 -13.10
CA ILE A 19 6.25 4.25 -12.64
C ILE A 19 5.60 5.21 -11.63
N TYR A 20 6.38 5.77 -10.69
CA TYR A 20 5.90 6.76 -9.74
C TYR A 20 5.49 8.08 -10.42
N ASN A 21 6.17 8.51 -11.49
CA ASN A 21 5.75 9.68 -12.25
C ASN A 21 4.44 9.44 -13.01
N ASN A 22 4.20 8.23 -13.55
CA ASN A 22 2.90 7.84 -14.09
C ASN A 22 1.81 7.90 -13.00
N ALA A 23 2.07 7.31 -11.83
CA ALA A 23 1.17 7.38 -10.68
C ALA A 23 0.82 8.84 -10.31
N ARG A 24 1.83 9.72 -10.21
CA ARG A 24 1.64 11.15 -9.90
C ARG A 24 0.76 11.86 -10.91
N GLN A 25 0.92 11.56 -12.21
CA GLN A 25 0.12 12.18 -13.26
C GLN A 25 -1.34 11.72 -13.17
N LEU A 26 -1.60 10.41 -13.05
CA LEU A 26 -2.94 9.87 -12.81
C LEU A 26 -3.63 10.50 -11.58
N ARG A 27 -2.91 10.71 -10.47
CA ARG A 27 -3.46 11.40 -9.28
C ARG A 27 -3.76 12.87 -9.56
N LYS A 28 -2.94 13.58 -10.32
CA LYS A 28 -3.17 14.98 -10.70
C LYS A 28 -4.44 15.11 -11.54
N ASP A 29 -4.60 14.25 -12.54
CA ASP A 29 -5.72 14.31 -13.47
C ASP A 29 -7.04 13.88 -12.79
N ALA A 30 -6.98 12.89 -11.89
CA ALA A 30 -8.10 12.53 -11.03
C ALA A 30 -8.57 13.71 -10.15
N ILE A 31 -7.64 14.40 -9.51
CA ILE A 31 -7.95 15.58 -8.67
C ILE A 31 -8.60 16.68 -9.52
N LEU A 32 -8.08 16.95 -10.72
CA LEU A 32 -8.66 17.92 -11.65
C LEU A 32 -10.11 17.57 -12.04
N LEU A 33 -10.40 16.30 -12.35
CA LEU A 33 -11.76 15.86 -12.69
C LEU A 33 -12.75 16.04 -11.53
N ALA A 34 -12.33 15.80 -10.28
CA ALA A 34 -13.18 16.00 -9.10
C ALA A 34 -13.33 17.48 -8.71
N GLU A 35 -12.26 18.27 -8.79
CA GLU A 35 -12.26 19.66 -8.34
C GLU A 35 -12.92 20.59 -9.36
N THR A 36 -12.65 20.43 -10.66
CA THR A 36 -13.25 21.23 -11.74
C THR A 36 -14.60 20.68 -12.20
N ASN A 37 -14.65 19.41 -12.61
CA ASN A 37 -15.82 18.84 -13.31
C ASN A 37 -16.81 18.10 -12.38
N LYS A 38 -16.51 18.03 -11.07
CA LYS A 38 -17.24 17.22 -10.07
C LYS A 38 -17.48 15.76 -10.50
N SER A 39 -16.59 15.24 -11.35
CA SER A 39 -16.71 13.93 -11.98
C SER A 39 -16.14 12.83 -11.07
N TYR A 40 -16.72 12.70 -9.88
CA TYR A 40 -16.23 11.87 -8.77
C TYR A 40 -16.04 10.39 -9.15
N SER A 41 -16.91 9.84 -9.99
CA SER A 41 -16.82 8.47 -10.51
C SER A 41 -15.53 8.21 -11.31
N SER A 42 -15.28 9.02 -12.34
CA SER A 42 -14.08 8.90 -13.18
C SER A 42 -12.81 9.31 -12.42
N ALA A 43 -12.91 10.30 -11.54
CA ALA A 43 -11.82 10.70 -10.65
C ALA A 43 -11.41 9.56 -9.69
N THR A 44 -12.38 8.88 -9.07
CA THR A 44 -12.16 7.70 -8.22
C THR A 44 -11.45 6.59 -8.99
N SER A 45 -11.85 6.36 -10.23
CA SER A 45 -11.23 5.36 -11.10
C SER A 45 -9.76 5.67 -11.43
N LEU A 46 -9.45 6.94 -11.74
CA LEU A 46 -8.07 7.39 -11.96
C LEU A 46 -7.24 7.40 -10.66
N LEU A 47 -7.83 7.70 -9.50
CA LEU A 47 -7.17 7.53 -8.20
C LEU A 47 -6.80 6.08 -7.92
N ILE A 48 -7.70 5.13 -8.21
CA ILE A 48 -7.42 3.71 -8.01
C ILE A 48 -6.30 3.23 -8.94
N LEU A 49 -6.33 3.60 -10.22
CA LEU A 49 -5.23 3.32 -11.16
C LEU A 49 -3.90 3.97 -10.70
N SER A 50 -3.95 5.20 -10.19
CA SER A 50 -2.79 5.85 -9.57
C SER A 50 -2.25 5.07 -8.36
N SER A 51 -3.15 4.49 -7.55
CA SER A 51 -2.77 3.65 -6.41
C SER A 51 -2.04 2.37 -6.84
N GLU A 52 -2.51 1.71 -7.90
CA GLU A 52 -1.87 0.51 -8.46
C GLU A 52 -0.45 0.81 -8.97
N GLU A 53 -0.25 1.98 -9.59
CA GLU A 53 1.06 2.43 -10.07
C GLU A 53 2.03 2.80 -8.92
N VAL A 54 1.60 3.53 -7.88
CA VAL A 54 2.51 3.83 -6.74
C VAL A 54 2.84 2.59 -5.91
N ILE A 55 1.93 1.62 -5.82
CA ILE A 55 2.22 0.30 -5.22
C ILE A 55 3.23 -0.46 -6.08
N LYS A 56 3.10 -0.43 -7.41
CA LYS A 56 4.08 -1.02 -8.35
C LYS A 56 5.46 -0.38 -8.20
N ALA A 57 5.54 0.96 -8.13
CA ALA A 57 6.78 1.68 -7.88
C ALA A 57 7.40 1.32 -6.51
N THR A 58 6.56 1.15 -5.48
CA THR A 58 6.98 0.72 -4.13
C THR A 58 7.67 -0.64 -4.15
N LEU A 59 7.09 -1.65 -4.82
CA LEU A 59 7.72 -2.97 -4.94
C LEU A 59 9.03 -2.92 -5.73
N VAL A 60 9.07 -2.20 -6.86
CA VAL A 60 10.29 -2.02 -7.66
C VAL A 60 11.41 -1.37 -6.84
N PHE A 61 11.06 -0.36 -6.04
CA PHE A 61 12.00 0.30 -5.14
C PHE A 61 12.53 -0.66 -4.07
N LEU A 62 11.65 -1.39 -3.37
CA LEU A 62 12.04 -2.37 -2.34
C LEU A 62 12.95 -3.47 -2.91
N HIS A 63 12.61 -4.04 -4.08
CA HIS A 63 13.47 -5.01 -4.77
C HIS A 63 14.86 -4.42 -5.06
N SER A 64 14.94 -3.15 -5.47
CA SER A 64 16.23 -2.48 -5.75
C SER A 64 17.11 -2.28 -4.50
N GLN A 65 16.51 -2.33 -3.31
CA GLN A 65 17.20 -2.30 -2.01
C GLN A 65 17.52 -3.72 -1.47
N GLY A 66 17.14 -4.79 -2.17
CA GLY A 66 17.48 -6.18 -1.84
C GLY A 66 16.35 -7.02 -1.21
N TYR A 67 15.18 -6.43 -0.96
CA TYR A 67 14.04 -7.14 -0.37
C TYR A 67 13.53 -8.23 -1.32
N LYS A 68 13.05 -9.35 -0.78
CA LYS A 68 12.71 -10.56 -1.56
C LYS A 68 11.34 -10.49 -2.25
N VAL A 69 10.84 -9.27 -2.51
CA VAL A 69 9.47 -8.97 -3.00
C VAL A 69 9.08 -9.65 -4.31
N TYR A 70 10.02 -10.13 -5.13
CA TYR A 70 9.74 -10.89 -6.36
C TYR A 70 9.86 -12.42 -6.23
N LEU A 71 10.40 -12.94 -5.12
CA LEU A 71 10.58 -14.38 -4.90
C LEU A 71 9.31 -15.06 -4.37
N ILE A 72 8.38 -14.27 -3.83
CA ILE A 72 7.14 -14.73 -3.19
C ILE A 72 6.17 -15.27 -4.23
N LYS A 73 5.47 -16.34 -3.88
CA LYS A 73 4.52 -17.14 -4.69
C LYS A 73 3.20 -16.42 -4.99
N GLY A 74 3.32 -15.20 -5.50
CA GLY A 74 2.25 -14.27 -5.83
C GLY A 74 2.76 -13.02 -6.55
N ALA A 75 4.03 -12.64 -6.36
CA ALA A 75 4.62 -11.45 -6.96
C ALA A 75 4.58 -11.43 -8.51
N LYS A 76 4.60 -12.60 -9.16
CA LYS A 76 4.40 -12.71 -10.62
C LYS A 76 2.96 -12.44 -11.07
N ARG A 77 1.99 -12.73 -10.20
CA ARG A 77 0.58 -12.39 -10.38
C ARG A 77 0.28 -10.93 -9.99
N PHE A 78 1.04 -10.26 -9.11
CA PHE A 78 0.86 -8.81 -8.83
C PHE A 78 0.78 -7.94 -10.11
N PHE A 79 1.62 -8.22 -11.11
CA PHE A 79 1.64 -7.48 -12.39
C PHE A 79 0.52 -7.88 -13.37
N SER A 80 -0.38 -8.81 -13.02
CA SER A 80 -1.40 -9.39 -13.92
C SER A 80 -2.76 -9.71 -13.27
N ASP A 81 -2.85 -9.67 -11.94
CA ASP A 81 -3.98 -10.10 -11.11
C ASP A 81 -4.41 -8.93 -10.20
N HIS A 82 -5.70 -8.83 -9.89
CA HIS A 82 -6.25 -7.78 -9.03
C HIS A 82 -6.25 -8.19 -7.55
N LYS A 83 -6.41 -9.49 -7.22
CA LYS A 83 -6.43 -9.95 -5.82
C LYS A 83 -5.16 -9.58 -5.05
N ILE A 84 -4.00 -9.73 -5.70
CA ILE A 84 -2.69 -9.45 -5.12
C ILE A 84 -2.39 -7.93 -5.05
N ARG A 85 -3.06 -7.10 -5.86
CA ARG A 85 -3.00 -5.63 -5.67
C ARG A 85 -3.63 -5.22 -4.34
N HIS A 86 -4.70 -5.89 -3.89
CA HIS A 86 -5.28 -5.67 -2.56
C HIS A 86 -4.32 -6.14 -1.45
N GLU A 87 -3.75 -7.35 -1.55
CA GLU A 87 -2.78 -7.87 -0.56
C GLU A 87 -1.56 -6.94 -0.38
N VAL A 88 -1.00 -6.39 -1.47
CA VAL A 88 0.11 -5.43 -1.36
C VAL A 88 -0.36 -4.07 -0.87
N ALA A 89 -1.59 -3.63 -1.18
CA ALA A 89 -2.15 -2.42 -0.60
C ALA A 89 -2.34 -2.54 0.93
N GLN A 90 -2.68 -3.73 1.44
CA GLN A 90 -2.73 -4.04 2.88
C GLN A 90 -1.34 -3.91 3.51
N LEU A 91 -0.28 -4.42 2.86
CA LEU A 91 1.11 -4.27 3.32
C LEU A 91 1.59 -2.80 3.28
N VAL A 92 1.21 -2.04 2.27
CA VAL A 92 1.49 -0.59 2.18
C VAL A 92 0.75 0.19 3.27
N GLU A 93 -0.47 -0.22 3.64
CA GLU A 93 -1.25 0.38 4.72
C GLU A 93 -0.68 0.03 6.11
N VAL A 94 -0.28 -1.22 6.34
CA VAL A 94 0.45 -1.62 7.57
C VAL A 94 1.78 -0.88 7.67
N GLY A 95 2.56 -0.83 6.59
CA GLY A 95 3.80 -0.06 6.52
C GLY A 95 3.60 1.45 6.75
N SER A 96 2.47 2.02 6.29
CA SER A 96 2.07 3.40 6.60
C SER A 96 1.82 3.58 8.10
N SER A 97 0.99 2.71 8.68
CA SER A 97 0.62 2.77 10.10
C SER A 97 1.81 2.54 11.04
N LEU A 98 2.79 1.73 10.63
CA LEU A 98 4.06 1.55 11.35
C LEU A 98 4.94 2.80 11.30
N MET A 99 5.06 3.44 10.14
CA MET A 99 5.79 4.73 10.02
C MET A 99 5.13 5.82 10.87
N GLU A 100 3.79 5.90 10.87
CA GLU A 100 3.02 6.83 11.71
C GLU A 100 3.20 6.53 13.21
N THR A 101 3.19 5.25 13.60
CA THR A 101 3.44 4.81 14.99
C THR A 101 4.86 5.12 15.44
N ILE A 102 5.87 5.00 14.55
CA ILE A 102 7.25 5.40 14.84
C ILE A 102 7.32 6.91 15.09
N THR A 103 6.71 7.75 14.25
CA THR A 103 6.68 9.21 14.44
C THR A 103 6.04 9.58 15.78
N ILE A 104 4.84 9.05 16.08
CA ILE A 104 4.13 9.30 17.34
C ILE A 104 4.96 8.84 18.56
N TRP A 105 5.70 7.74 18.45
CA TRP A 105 6.55 7.23 19.52
C TRP A 105 7.82 8.07 19.75
N GLU A 106 8.41 8.65 18.70
CA GLU A 106 9.53 9.59 18.88
C GLU A 106 9.09 10.91 19.54
N GLU A 107 7.84 11.31 19.34
CA GLU A 107 7.18 12.44 20.02
C GLU A 107 6.74 12.10 21.46
N GLN A 108 6.40 10.84 21.76
CA GLN A 108 5.78 10.41 23.02
C GLN A 108 6.57 9.31 23.75
N ARG A 109 7.68 9.69 24.39
CA ARG A 109 8.48 8.79 25.23
C ARG A 109 7.81 8.47 26.59
N GLU A 110 7.02 7.39 26.69
CA GLU A 110 6.91 6.54 27.89
C GLU A 110 6.07 5.24 27.70
N LYS A 111 6.26 4.25 28.59
CA LYS A 111 5.84 2.83 28.41
C LYS A 111 4.40 2.49 28.90
N PRO A 112 4.03 1.23 29.25
CA PRO A 112 3.54 0.09 28.42
C PRO A 112 2.03 -0.21 28.71
N LEU A 113 1.34 -1.34 28.43
CA LEU A 113 1.43 -2.53 27.52
C LEU A 113 -0.01 -3.09 27.29
N PHE A 114 -0.39 -3.57 26.08
CA PHE A 114 -1.66 -4.31 25.84
C PHE A 114 -1.59 -5.29 24.63
N LYS A 115 -2.59 -6.18 24.46
CA LYS A 115 -2.66 -7.27 23.44
C LYS A 115 -3.80 -7.08 22.42
N THR A 116 -3.68 -7.69 21.22
CA THR A 116 -4.73 -7.69 20.17
C THR A 116 -5.41 -9.06 20.00
N LYS A 117 -6.22 -9.23 18.94
CA LYS A 117 -6.97 -10.45 18.60
C LYS A 117 -6.66 -11.02 17.20
N VAL A 118 -5.66 -10.52 16.48
CA VAL A 118 -5.46 -10.81 15.04
C VAL A 118 -4.08 -11.41 14.80
N LYS A 119 -4.02 -12.73 14.59
CA LYS A 119 -2.78 -13.54 14.64
C LYS A 119 -1.62 -13.07 13.73
N TRP A 120 -1.90 -12.52 12.55
CA TRP A 120 -0.84 -12.04 11.64
C TRP A 120 -0.34 -10.63 12.01
N LEU A 121 -1.20 -9.80 12.61
CA LEU A 121 -0.76 -8.55 13.26
C LEU A 121 0.02 -8.86 14.53
N ASP A 122 -0.40 -9.85 15.33
CA ASP A 122 0.34 -10.28 16.52
C ASP A 122 1.79 -10.68 16.18
N TRP A 123 2.04 -11.34 15.03
CA TRP A 123 3.41 -11.64 14.58
C TRP A 123 4.22 -10.37 14.28
N GLY A 124 3.69 -9.44 13.47
CA GLY A 124 4.38 -8.19 13.13
C GLY A 124 4.59 -7.25 14.32
N LEU A 125 3.72 -7.32 15.33
CA LEU A 125 3.83 -6.58 16.59
C LEU A 125 4.87 -7.19 17.55
N ASN A 126 5.01 -8.52 17.59
CA ASN A 126 5.99 -9.20 18.46
C ASN A 126 7.46 -8.88 18.12
N GLY A 127 7.77 -8.50 16.87
CA GLY A 127 9.08 -7.96 16.50
C GLY A 127 9.36 -6.56 17.06
N LEU A 128 8.32 -5.83 17.47
CA LEU A 128 8.35 -4.41 17.84
C LEU A 128 7.93 -4.19 19.32
N ASN A 129 8.46 -5.03 20.20
CA ASN A 129 8.15 -5.22 21.64
C ASN A 129 8.06 -3.98 22.58
N ASP A 130 8.26 -2.75 22.10
CA ASP A 130 8.14 -1.49 22.86
C ASP A 130 7.06 -0.52 22.31
N LEU A 131 6.42 -0.79 21.16
CA LEU A 131 5.45 0.11 20.51
C LEU A 131 3.99 -0.22 20.92
N VAL A 132 3.42 0.57 21.84
CA VAL A 132 2.19 0.20 22.56
C VAL A 132 0.99 1.13 22.40
N LYS A 133 1.17 2.46 22.30
CA LYS A 133 0.10 3.43 22.63
C LYS A 133 -0.71 4.04 21.47
N SER A 134 -0.50 3.60 20.22
CA SER A 134 -1.26 4.06 19.05
C SER A 134 -1.87 2.91 18.24
N VAL A 135 -2.74 2.10 18.86
CA VAL A 135 -3.46 1.02 18.16
C VAL A 135 -4.52 1.57 17.17
N GLN A 136 -4.97 2.81 17.33
CA GLN A 136 -6.02 3.41 16.49
C GLN A 136 -5.66 3.44 14.98
N PRO A 137 -4.46 3.89 14.54
CA PRO A 137 -3.96 3.67 13.18
C PRO A 137 -4.10 2.24 12.63
N LEU A 138 -3.93 1.22 13.46
CA LEU A 138 -4.07 -0.20 13.10
C LEU A 138 -5.53 -0.68 13.08
N VAL A 139 -6.38 -0.15 13.96
CA VAL A 139 -7.84 -0.42 13.93
C VAL A 139 -8.47 0.19 12.68
N ASP A 140 -8.15 1.44 12.36
CA ASP A 140 -8.66 2.07 11.15
C ASP A 140 -7.96 1.56 9.88
N SER A 141 -6.77 0.94 10.00
CA SER A 141 -6.17 0.15 8.92
C SER A 141 -7.11 -1.01 8.53
N GLY A 142 -7.72 -1.72 9.48
CA GLY A 142 -8.72 -2.76 9.18
C GLY A 142 -9.84 -2.28 8.24
N LYS A 143 -10.46 -1.13 8.53
CA LYS A 143 -11.49 -0.53 7.66
C LYS A 143 -10.95 -0.14 6.28
N ARG A 144 -9.72 0.39 6.21
CA ARG A 144 -9.06 0.72 4.93
C ARG A 144 -8.71 -0.54 4.15
N ILE A 145 -8.36 -1.64 4.82
CA ILE A 145 -8.08 -2.97 4.25
C ILE A 145 -9.35 -3.63 3.68
N GLU A 146 -10.50 -3.46 4.34
CA GLU A 146 -11.81 -3.83 3.81
C GLU A 146 -12.11 -3.01 2.56
N LYS A 147 -12.09 -1.67 2.67
CA LYS A 147 -12.39 -0.77 1.55
C LYS A 147 -11.44 -0.94 0.35
N LEU A 148 -10.18 -1.29 0.59
CA LEU A 148 -9.20 -1.61 -0.45
C LEU A 148 -9.61 -2.82 -1.30
N GLN A 149 -10.37 -3.79 -0.78
CA GLN A 149 -10.84 -4.95 -1.55
C GLN A 149 -11.88 -4.54 -2.61
N GLU A 150 -12.66 -3.50 -2.35
CA GLU A 150 -13.66 -2.97 -3.29
C GLU A 150 -13.03 -2.23 -4.49
N PHE A 151 -11.75 -1.84 -4.42
CA PHE A 151 -11.11 -0.95 -5.42
C PHE A 151 -11.20 -1.46 -6.86
N ASN A 152 -11.18 -2.78 -7.09
CA ASN A 152 -11.32 -3.31 -8.44
C ASN A 152 -12.70 -2.96 -9.03
N ASP A 153 -13.74 -3.11 -8.21
CA ASP A 153 -15.12 -2.95 -8.63
C ASP A 153 -15.52 -1.48 -8.66
N LEU A 154 -15.08 -0.67 -7.69
CA LEU A 154 -15.23 0.79 -7.70
C LEU A 154 -14.61 1.43 -8.96
N LYS A 155 -13.40 1.02 -9.34
CA LYS A 155 -12.74 1.46 -10.59
C LYS A 155 -13.53 1.10 -11.84
N ASN A 156 -14.20 -0.05 -11.84
CA ASN A 156 -15.03 -0.46 -12.97
C ASN A 156 -16.37 0.30 -12.99
N GLN A 157 -17.04 0.42 -11.83
CA GLN A 157 -18.28 1.18 -11.66
C GLN A 157 -18.10 2.67 -12.01
N GLY A 158 -16.93 3.25 -11.74
CA GLY A 158 -16.61 4.64 -12.03
C GLY A 158 -16.31 4.96 -13.51
N LEU A 159 -16.18 3.94 -14.36
CA LEU A 159 -15.95 4.07 -15.81
C LEU A 159 -17.06 3.44 -16.68
N TYR A 160 -17.71 2.38 -16.20
CA TYR A 160 -18.65 1.58 -16.97
C TYR A 160 -20.07 1.66 -16.41
N VAL A 161 -21.05 1.77 -17.33
CA VAL A 161 -22.47 1.57 -17.02
C VAL A 161 -22.71 0.09 -16.75
N ASN A 162 -23.37 -0.23 -15.63
CA ASN A 162 -23.64 -1.59 -15.21
C ASN A 162 -25.13 -1.94 -15.38
N TYR A 163 -25.41 -3.21 -15.67
CA TYR A 163 -26.73 -3.75 -15.96
C TYR A 163 -26.99 -4.91 -15.00
N LYS A 164 -27.56 -4.57 -13.83
CA LYS A 164 -28.21 -5.52 -12.94
C LYS A 164 -29.73 -5.39 -13.16
N ASP A 165 -30.52 -5.34 -12.10
CA ASP A 165 -31.99 -5.16 -12.15
C ASP A 165 -32.42 -3.74 -12.59
N LYS A 166 -31.46 -2.83 -12.78
CA LYS A 166 -31.65 -1.49 -13.35
C LYS A 166 -30.37 -0.98 -14.01
N LEU A 167 -30.50 0.06 -14.83
CA LEU A 167 -29.39 0.82 -15.39
C LEU A 167 -28.64 1.55 -14.26
N LEU A 168 -27.37 1.24 -14.07
CA LEU A 168 -26.49 1.87 -13.08
C LEU A 168 -25.42 2.68 -13.80
N THR A 169 -25.54 4.01 -13.82
CA THR A 169 -24.49 4.89 -14.35
C THR A 169 -23.39 5.12 -13.31
N PRO A 170 -22.16 5.50 -13.71
CA PRO A 170 -21.08 5.78 -12.77
C PRO A 170 -21.42 6.84 -11.71
N GLN A 171 -22.13 7.90 -12.09
CA GLN A 171 -22.54 9.00 -11.20
C GLN A 171 -23.61 8.61 -10.16
N PHE A 172 -24.34 7.51 -10.35
CA PHE A 172 -25.26 6.95 -9.34
C PHE A 172 -24.59 5.90 -8.43
N GLN A 173 -23.35 5.50 -8.71
CA GLN A 173 -22.62 4.49 -7.94
C GLN A 173 -21.48 5.09 -7.08
N ILE A 174 -20.95 6.26 -7.46
CA ILE A 174 -19.81 6.90 -6.79
C ILE A 174 -20.07 8.40 -6.62
N ASP A 175 -20.18 8.82 -5.36
CA ASP A 175 -20.40 10.21 -4.95
C ASP A 175 -19.10 10.88 -4.45
N ALA A 176 -19.24 12.04 -3.80
CA ALA A 176 -18.14 12.82 -3.26
C ALA A 176 -17.49 12.21 -2.00
N ASP A 177 -18.24 11.46 -1.20
CA ASP A 177 -17.77 10.87 0.07
C ASP A 177 -17.03 9.56 -0.21
N GLU A 178 -17.51 8.77 -1.17
CA GLU A 178 -16.79 7.63 -1.75
C GLU A 178 -15.46 8.08 -2.37
N TYR A 179 -15.50 9.11 -3.24
CA TYR A 179 -14.29 9.71 -3.81
C TYR A 179 -13.31 10.21 -2.74
N THR A 180 -13.82 10.85 -1.68
CA THR A 180 -12.98 11.37 -0.57
C THR A 180 -12.36 10.23 0.23
N THR A 181 -13.10 9.15 0.46
CA THR A 181 -12.62 7.93 1.13
C THR A 181 -11.49 7.29 0.33
N VAL A 182 -11.68 7.10 -0.98
CA VAL A 182 -10.63 6.57 -1.88
C VAL A 182 -9.43 7.52 -1.93
N LYS A 183 -9.63 8.84 -2.09
CA LYS A 183 -8.54 9.85 -2.08
C LYS A 183 -7.67 9.73 -0.82
N ASN A 184 -8.28 9.59 0.35
CA ASN A 184 -7.56 9.45 1.61
C ASN A 184 -6.69 8.18 1.66
N ILE A 185 -7.20 7.05 1.18
CA ILE A 185 -6.44 5.79 1.08
C ILE A 185 -5.27 5.94 0.09
N VAL A 186 -5.52 6.50 -1.10
CA VAL A 186 -4.47 6.72 -2.11
C VAL A 186 -3.39 7.70 -1.61
N GLU A 187 -3.75 8.73 -0.84
CA GLU A 187 -2.75 9.62 -0.26
C GLU A 187 -1.86 8.94 0.80
N ARG A 188 -2.35 7.90 1.49
CA ARG A 188 -1.51 7.07 2.36
C ARG A 188 -0.49 6.24 1.56
N THR A 189 -0.89 5.61 0.46
CA THR A 189 0.07 4.85 -0.39
C THR A 189 1.15 5.76 -0.99
N PHE A 190 0.81 6.99 -1.36
CA PHE A 190 1.78 8.02 -1.77
C PHE A 190 2.68 8.51 -0.63
N LYS A 191 2.19 8.60 0.61
CA LYS A 191 3.03 8.91 1.79
C LYS A 191 4.03 7.79 2.04
N PHE A 192 3.59 6.52 2.03
CA PHE A 192 4.46 5.37 2.25
C PHE A 192 5.65 5.32 1.29
N TYR A 193 5.40 5.44 -0.02
CA TYR A 193 6.47 5.48 -1.02
C TYR A 193 7.48 6.61 -0.77
N LYS A 194 7.01 7.80 -0.37
CA LYS A 194 7.90 8.92 0.00
C LYS A 194 8.72 8.60 1.26
N SER A 195 8.11 8.02 2.28
CA SER A 195 8.81 7.61 3.51
C SER A 195 9.89 6.56 3.24
N LEU A 196 9.63 5.59 2.37
CA LEU A 196 10.65 4.64 1.91
C LEU A 196 11.80 5.34 1.15
N ARG A 197 11.46 6.22 0.20
CA ARG A 197 12.46 7.00 -0.54
C ARG A 197 13.31 7.88 0.39
N LEU A 198 12.75 8.40 1.48
CA LEU A 198 13.48 9.17 2.52
C LEU A 198 14.35 8.26 3.41
N LEU A 199 13.82 7.14 3.90
CA LEU A 199 14.53 6.16 4.74
C LEU A 199 15.81 5.63 4.07
N TYR A 200 15.84 5.62 2.73
CA TYR A 200 16.97 5.18 1.92
C TYR A 200 17.77 6.33 1.26
N HIS A 201 17.39 7.59 1.47
CA HIS A 201 18.14 8.75 0.94
C HIS A 201 19.34 9.09 1.84
N PRO A 202 20.54 9.38 1.31
CA PRO A 202 21.72 9.66 2.13
C PRO A 202 21.57 10.82 3.13
N SER A 203 20.66 11.77 2.89
CA SER A 203 20.41 12.86 3.86
C SER A 203 19.75 12.41 5.16
N ILE A 204 19.18 11.19 5.25
CA ILE A 204 18.49 10.73 6.46
C ILE A 204 19.45 10.61 7.66
N GLU A 205 20.75 10.37 7.41
CA GLU A 205 21.79 10.34 8.44
C GLU A 205 22.03 11.73 9.10
N LYS A 206 21.49 12.82 8.53
CA LYS A 206 21.47 14.16 9.16
C LYS A 206 20.37 14.33 10.21
N HIS A 207 19.38 13.42 10.24
CA HIS A 207 18.17 13.54 11.07
C HIS A 207 18.00 12.35 12.03
N LEU A 208 18.45 11.16 11.63
CA LEU A 208 18.39 9.94 12.42
C LEU A 208 19.78 9.31 12.52
N SER A 209 20.09 8.69 13.66
CA SER A 209 21.36 7.96 13.81
C SER A 209 21.37 6.69 12.96
N LYS A 210 22.55 6.32 12.45
CA LYS A 210 22.72 5.12 11.62
C LYS A 210 22.15 3.84 12.25
N LYS A 211 22.24 3.70 13.57
CA LYS A 211 21.63 2.59 14.33
C LYS A 211 20.08 2.59 14.26
N LYS A 212 19.42 3.76 14.37
CA LYS A 212 17.96 3.85 14.16
C LYS A 212 17.59 3.50 12.71
N ILE A 213 18.32 4.05 11.74
CA ILE A 213 18.07 3.84 10.31
C ILE A 213 18.20 2.36 9.95
N MET A 214 19.25 1.68 10.44
CA MET A 214 19.41 0.24 10.25
C MET A 214 18.26 -0.54 10.88
N LYS A 215 17.91 -0.28 12.16
CA LYS A 215 16.81 -1.00 12.81
C LYS A 215 15.48 -0.85 12.06
N VAL A 216 15.10 0.35 11.63
CA VAL A 216 13.85 0.57 10.87
C VAL A 216 13.85 -0.16 9.52
N ARG A 217 15.02 -0.34 8.88
CA ARG A 217 15.15 -1.15 7.66
C ARG A 217 15.10 -2.66 7.95
N GLU A 218 15.69 -3.11 9.04
CA GLU A 218 15.67 -4.51 9.49
C GLU A 218 14.25 -4.93 9.93
N ASP A 219 13.58 -4.12 10.74
CA ASP A 219 12.19 -4.30 11.16
C ASP A 219 11.24 -4.37 9.93
N LEU A 220 11.46 -3.49 8.94
CA LEU A 220 10.69 -3.46 7.69
C LEU A 220 11.01 -4.64 6.76
N GLU A 221 12.28 -5.07 6.68
CA GLU A 221 12.66 -6.25 5.88
C GLU A 221 12.07 -7.53 6.47
N LEU A 222 12.10 -7.70 7.80
CA LEU A 222 11.42 -8.80 8.48
C LEU A 222 9.92 -8.78 8.18
N LEU A 223 9.25 -7.66 8.46
CA LEU A 223 7.81 -7.51 8.22
C LEU A 223 7.42 -7.87 6.79
N ILE A 224 8.15 -7.35 5.80
CA ILE A 224 7.87 -7.61 4.39
C ILE A 224 8.17 -9.07 4.05
N ASN A 225 9.37 -9.58 4.33
CA ASN A 225 9.78 -10.93 3.92
C ASN A 225 8.95 -12.04 4.58
N ASP A 226 8.42 -11.83 5.79
CA ASP A 226 7.69 -12.85 6.56
C ASP A 226 6.16 -12.73 6.44
N ALA A 227 5.57 -11.52 6.43
CA ALA A 227 4.14 -11.39 6.14
C ALA A 227 3.82 -11.96 4.74
N PHE A 228 4.72 -11.76 3.78
CA PHE A 228 4.62 -12.40 2.46
C PHE A 228 4.74 -13.94 2.47
N LYS A 229 5.27 -14.59 3.52
CA LYS A 229 5.18 -16.06 3.68
C LYS A 229 3.78 -16.48 4.11
N ASP A 230 3.17 -15.79 5.07
CA ASP A 230 1.81 -16.10 5.54
C ASP A 230 0.75 -15.93 4.44
N PHE A 231 0.96 -15.00 3.50
CA PHE A 231 0.14 -14.88 2.28
C PHE A 231 0.24 -16.11 1.35
N GLU A 232 1.35 -16.86 1.34
CA GLU A 232 1.46 -18.11 0.56
C GLU A 232 0.60 -19.25 1.12
N PHE A 233 0.31 -19.24 2.43
CA PHE A 233 -0.47 -20.29 3.09
C PHE A 233 -1.98 -20.07 3.02
N ASN A 234 -2.45 -18.82 3.15
CA ASN A 234 -3.89 -18.54 3.14
C ASN A 234 -4.55 -18.75 1.77
N ASN A 235 -3.85 -18.49 0.66
CA ASN A 235 -4.38 -18.72 -0.69
C ASN A 235 -4.56 -20.22 -1.07
N ASN A 236 -4.18 -21.17 -0.20
CA ASN A 236 -4.54 -22.58 -0.35
C ASN A 236 -5.96 -22.91 0.17
N ARG A 237 -6.69 -21.96 0.78
CA ARG A 237 -8.04 -22.21 1.28
C ARG A 237 -9.10 -22.12 0.17
N LYS A 238 -9.31 -23.29 -0.46
CA LYS A 238 -10.49 -23.68 -1.25
C LYS A 238 -10.71 -22.86 -2.52
N SER A 239 -10.19 -23.40 -3.62
CA SER A 239 -11.04 -23.58 -4.79
C SER A 239 -12.28 -24.37 -4.37
N TYR A 240 -13.45 -23.73 -4.41
CA TYR A 240 -14.71 -24.44 -4.60
C TYR A 240 -15.03 -24.45 -6.09
N GLU A 241 -15.78 -25.46 -6.49
CA GLU A 241 -16.27 -25.73 -7.85
C GLU A 241 -17.42 -24.78 -8.22
#